data_AF-A0A081GQG9-F1
#
_entry.id   AF-A0A081GQG9-F1
#
_cell.length_a   1.000
_cell.length_b   1.000
_cell.length_c   1.000
_cell.angle_alpha   90.00
_cell.angle_beta   90.00
_cell.angle_gamma   90.00
#
_symmetry.space_group_name_H-M   'P 1'
#
loop_
_entity.id
_entity.type
_entity.pdbx_description
1 polymer ?
#
loop_
_entity_poly.entity_id
_entity_poly.type
_entity_poly.pdbx_seq_one_letter_code
_entity_poly.pdbx_strand_id
1 'polypeptide(L)'
;MSFDARSRERLEALGRQLPKKLPLPTPPAVPAGDAAPAGRAAERRHRVETEQDPERLFHELMDVSPDGTVPSHLLDRLRQLETPRNAAAAASAAQMAADSGSPQAPPGRRSPDRRPLKPRPTAGDPRQDLYTAFQQLLLEDED
;
A
#
# COMPACT_ATOMS: atom_id res chain seq x y z
N MET A 1 39.07 -38.35 23.16
CA MET A 1 38.25 -37.75 24.23
C MET A 1 36.99 -38.61 24.39
N SER A 2 37.01 -39.61 25.27
CA SER A 2 35.85 -40.48 25.55
C SER A 2 35.02 -39.90 26.70
N PHE A 3 33.69 -40.01 26.59
CA PHE A 3 32.77 -39.62 27.66
C PHE A 3 32.69 -40.71 28.72
N ASP A 4 32.88 -40.35 30.00
CA ASP A 4 32.75 -41.25 31.15
C ASP A 4 31.27 -41.67 31.36
N ALA A 5 31.02 -42.86 31.91
CA ALA A 5 29.67 -43.43 32.08
C ALA A 5 28.73 -42.49 32.86
N ARG A 6 29.26 -41.79 33.87
CA ARG A 6 28.53 -40.75 34.62
C ARG A 6 28.16 -39.53 33.78
N SER A 7 28.99 -39.15 32.82
CA SER A 7 28.72 -38.03 31.94
C SER A 7 27.60 -38.35 30.94
N ARG A 8 27.50 -39.62 30.51
CA ARG A 8 26.39 -40.14 29.71
C ARG A 8 25.07 -40.11 30.49
N GLU A 9 25.06 -40.66 31.69
CA GLU A 9 23.88 -40.66 32.56
C GLU A 9 23.37 -39.24 32.85
N ARG A 10 24.29 -38.30 33.12
CA ARG A 10 23.93 -36.88 33.31
C ARG A 10 23.38 -36.24 32.02
N LEU A 11 23.94 -36.53 30.85
CA LEU A 11 23.42 -36.05 29.57
C LEU A 11 22.04 -36.61 29.27
N GLU A 12 21.79 -37.89 29.58
CA GLU A 12 20.47 -38.51 29.46
C GLU A 12 19.46 -37.90 30.43
N ALA A 13 19.87 -37.61 31.67
CA ALA A 13 19.05 -36.91 32.65
C ALA A 13 18.66 -35.50 32.19
N LEU A 14 19.59 -34.75 31.60
CA LEU A 14 19.35 -33.41 31.05
C LEU A 14 18.51 -33.47 29.77
N GLY A 15 18.74 -34.44 28.88
CA GLY A 15 17.94 -34.66 27.67
C GLY A 15 16.50 -35.08 27.97
N ARG A 16 16.23 -35.58 29.18
CA ARG A 16 14.89 -35.94 29.67
C ARG A 16 14.14 -34.80 30.36
N GLN A 17 14.77 -33.64 30.56
CA GLN A 17 14.13 -32.47 31.13
C GLN A 17 13.71 -31.47 30.05
N LEU A 18 12.77 -31.87 29.18
CA LEU A 18 11.99 -30.87 28.45
C LEU A 18 10.86 -30.38 29.38
N PRO A 19 10.68 -29.07 29.58
CA PRO A 19 9.52 -28.55 30.28
C PRO A 19 8.24 -29.01 29.58
N LYS A 20 7.17 -29.22 30.37
CA LYS A 20 5.87 -29.65 29.86
C LYS A 20 5.44 -28.69 28.75
N LYS A 21 5.05 -29.23 27.59
CA LYS A 21 4.53 -28.46 26.48
C LYS A 21 3.38 -27.57 26.98
N LEU A 22 3.41 -26.30 26.62
CA LEU A 22 2.32 -25.37 26.89
C LEU A 22 1.02 -25.96 26.30
N PRO A 23 -0.12 -25.82 27.00
CA PRO A 23 -1.39 -26.24 26.44
C PRO A 23 -1.61 -25.50 25.13
N LEU A 24 -1.98 -26.25 24.07
CA LEU A 24 -2.39 -25.63 22.82
C LEU A 24 -3.62 -24.74 23.12
N PRO A 25 -3.69 -23.53 22.55
CA PRO A 25 -4.81 -22.64 22.75
C PRO A 25 -6.11 -23.38 22.38
N THR A 26 -7.07 -23.40 23.31
CA THR A 26 -8.36 -24.04 23.11
C THR A 26 -9.03 -23.40 21.88
N PRO A 27 -9.36 -24.18 20.83
CA PRO A 27 -10.15 -23.63 19.73
C PRO A 27 -11.52 -23.21 20.29
N PRO A 28 -12.04 -22.05 19.91
CA PRO A 28 -13.38 -21.63 20.34
C PRO A 28 -14.38 -22.70 19.91
N ALA A 29 -15.24 -23.14 20.83
CA ALA A 29 -16.28 -24.13 20.55
C ALA A 29 -17.11 -23.68 19.32
N VAL A 30 -17.23 -24.54 18.31
CA VAL A 30 -18.21 -24.37 17.22
C VAL A 30 -19.41 -25.23 17.58
N PRO A 31 -20.65 -24.72 17.52
CA PRO A 31 -21.82 -25.60 17.52
C PRO A 31 -21.81 -26.44 16.23
N ALA A 32 -22.16 -27.72 16.37
CA ALA A 32 -22.23 -28.67 15.27
C ALA A 32 -23.33 -28.27 14.27
N GLY A 33 -22.95 -28.06 13.02
CA GLY A 33 -23.86 -27.76 11.92
C GLY A 33 -23.10 -27.32 10.68
N ASP A 34 -22.82 -28.29 9.82
CA ASP A 34 -22.54 -28.20 8.39
C ASP A 34 -21.48 -27.24 7.82
N ALA A 35 -20.65 -27.82 6.96
CA ALA A 35 -19.73 -27.21 5.99
C ALA A 35 -18.41 -26.60 6.50
N ALA A 36 -17.37 -26.81 5.68
CA ALA A 36 -15.95 -26.52 5.91
C ALA A 36 -15.66 -25.13 6.53
N PRO A 37 -14.60 -24.98 7.38
CA PRO A 37 -14.32 -23.72 8.05
C PRO A 37 -13.54 -22.77 7.14
N ALA A 38 -14.14 -22.33 6.04
CA ALA A 38 -13.66 -21.17 5.29
C ALA A 38 -13.97 -19.84 6.03
N GLY A 39 -14.89 -19.85 7.01
CA GLY A 39 -15.32 -18.66 7.75
C GLY A 39 -14.46 -18.27 8.96
N ARG A 40 -13.93 -19.25 9.71
CA ARG A 40 -13.22 -18.96 10.98
C ARG A 40 -11.78 -18.48 10.84
N ALA A 41 -11.15 -18.79 9.70
CA ALA A 41 -9.82 -18.28 9.37
C ALA A 41 -9.88 -16.82 8.90
N ALA A 42 -11.02 -16.37 8.35
CA ALA A 42 -11.24 -14.97 7.98
C ALA A 42 -11.49 -14.08 9.21
N GLU A 43 -12.14 -14.59 10.26
CA GLU A 43 -12.40 -13.86 11.52
C GLU A 43 -11.13 -13.50 12.31
N ARG A 44 -10.00 -14.16 12.05
CA ARG A 44 -8.71 -13.86 12.70
C ARG A 44 -7.81 -12.95 11.86
N ARG A 45 -8.18 -12.68 10.62
CA ARG A 45 -7.38 -11.85 9.73
C ARG A 45 -7.82 -10.42 9.89
N HIS A 46 -6.86 -9.53 10.14
CA HIS A 46 -7.15 -8.12 10.13
C HIS A 46 -7.68 -7.71 8.76
N ARG A 47 -8.49 -6.66 8.70
CA ARG A 47 -9.15 -6.25 7.47
C ARG A 47 -8.12 -5.79 6.41
N VAL A 48 -6.99 -5.22 6.83
CA VAL A 48 -5.76 -5.02 6.02
C VAL A 48 -5.20 -6.30 5.36
N GLU A 49 -5.43 -7.49 5.91
CA GLU A 49 -4.95 -8.76 5.34
C GLU A 49 -5.94 -9.37 4.34
N THR A 50 -7.20 -8.91 4.35
CA THR A 50 -8.26 -9.44 3.47
C THR A 50 -8.63 -8.48 2.35
N GLU A 51 -8.33 -7.19 2.50
CA GLU A 51 -8.61 -6.17 1.49
C GLU A 51 -7.86 -6.46 0.18
N GLN A 52 -8.53 -6.29 -0.95
CA GLN A 52 -8.01 -6.54 -2.30
C GLN A 52 -7.88 -5.26 -3.12
N ASP A 53 -8.54 -4.18 -2.71
CA ASP A 53 -8.41 -2.88 -3.35
C ASP A 53 -7.16 -2.15 -2.80
N PRO A 54 -6.14 -1.83 -3.63
CA PRO A 54 -4.92 -1.18 -3.16
C PRO A 54 -5.20 0.16 -2.47
N GLU A 55 -6.16 0.94 -2.98
CA GLU A 55 -6.51 2.23 -2.38
C GLU A 55 -7.06 2.03 -0.96
N ARG A 56 -8.00 1.11 -0.78
CA ARG A 56 -8.57 0.82 0.55
C ARG A 56 -7.56 0.21 1.50
N LEU A 57 -6.71 -0.69 1.01
CA LEU A 57 -5.63 -1.27 1.79
C LEU A 57 -4.71 -0.17 2.34
N PHE A 58 -4.32 0.80 1.51
CA PHE A 58 -3.49 1.93 1.93
C PHE A 58 -4.17 2.79 3.01
N HIS A 59 -5.44 3.16 2.84
CA HIS A 59 -6.17 3.94 3.83
C HIS A 59 -6.26 3.19 5.17
N GLU A 60 -6.55 1.90 5.12
CA GLU A 60 -6.66 1.11 6.33
C GLU A 60 -5.31 0.96 7.04
N LEU A 61 -4.21 0.81 6.28
CA LEU A 61 -2.86 0.83 6.84
C LEU A 61 -2.53 2.14 7.56
N MET A 62 -3.00 3.28 7.05
CA MET A 62 -2.86 4.59 7.73
C MET A 62 -3.70 4.64 9.01
N ASP A 63 -4.91 4.11 8.99
CA ASP A 63 -5.82 4.13 10.14
C ASP A 63 -5.34 3.23 11.29
N VAL A 64 -4.76 2.05 10.98
CA VAL A 64 -4.26 1.11 12.00
C VAL A 64 -2.82 1.36 12.42
N SER A 65 -2.06 2.18 11.70
CA SER A 65 -0.66 2.52 12.04
C SER A 65 -0.52 3.99 12.45
N PRO A 66 -0.89 4.35 13.69
CA PRO A 66 -0.69 5.71 14.21
C PRO A 66 0.81 6.08 14.30
N ASP A 67 1.68 5.08 14.38
CA ASP A 67 3.14 5.23 14.46
C ASP A 67 3.81 5.29 13.07
N GLY A 68 3.04 5.15 11.98
CA GLY A 68 3.55 5.12 10.59
C GLY A 68 4.44 3.91 10.27
N THR A 69 4.57 2.95 11.18
CA THR A 69 5.35 1.73 10.98
C THR A 69 4.46 0.65 10.38
N VAL A 70 4.77 0.23 9.15
CA VAL A 70 4.00 -0.79 8.43
C VAL A 70 4.85 -2.05 8.23
N PRO A 71 4.33 -3.25 8.55
CA PRO A 71 5.03 -4.51 8.26
C PRO A 71 5.36 -4.69 6.77
N SER A 72 6.57 -5.18 6.48
CA SER A 72 7.08 -5.32 5.10
C SER A 72 6.16 -6.13 4.17
N HIS A 73 5.58 -7.22 4.68
CA HIS A 73 4.68 -8.07 3.89
C HIS A 73 3.40 -7.36 3.42
N LEU A 74 2.91 -6.34 4.15
CA LEU A 74 1.75 -5.54 3.73
C LEU A 74 2.11 -4.54 2.64
N LEU A 75 3.33 -3.97 2.68
CA LEU A 75 3.87 -3.13 1.61
C LEU A 75 4.09 -3.92 0.32
N ASP A 76 4.66 -5.13 0.44
CA ASP A 76 4.84 -6.04 -0.70
C ASP A 76 3.49 -6.39 -1.34
N ARG A 77 2.47 -6.62 -0.53
CA ARG A 77 1.10 -6.88 -0.99
C ARG A 77 0.49 -5.67 -1.70
N LEU A 78 0.62 -4.48 -1.12
CA LEU A 78 0.16 -3.24 -1.75
C LEU A 78 0.80 -3.07 -3.15
N ARG A 79 2.12 -3.26 -3.24
CA ARG A 79 2.86 -3.21 -4.51
C ARG A 79 2.34 -4.23 -5.54
N GLN A 80 2.05 -5.45 -5.11
CA GLN A 80 1.50 -6.49 -5.99
C GLN A 80 0.13 -6.12 -6.55
N LEU A 81 -0.73 -5.48 -5.74
CA LEU A 81 -2.06 -5.04 -6.16
C LEU A 81 -2.02 -3.82 -7.08
N GLU A 82 -1.03 -2.93 -6.92
CA GLU A 82 -0.86 -1.75 -7.79
C GLU A 82 -0.26 -2.07 -9.16
N THR A 83 0.67 -3.03 -9.22
CA THR A 83 1.39 -3.40 -10.45
C THR A 83 0.47 -3.66 -11.67
N PRO A 84 -0.58 -4.50 -11.58
CA PRO A 84 -1.47 -4.73 -12.72
C PRO A 84 -2.29 -3.49 -13.11
N ARG A 85 -2.60 -2.61 -12.14
CA ARG A 85 -3.40 -1.40 -12.38
C ARG A 85 -2.60 -0.31 -13.07
N ASN A 86 -1.32 -0.18 -12.73
CA ASN A 86 -0.44 0.78 -13.39
C ASN A 86 -0.19 0.40 -14.87
N ALA A 87 -0.08 -0.89 -15.19
CA ALA A 87 0.01 -1.36 -16.57
C ALA A 87 -1.28 -1.05 -17.38
N ALA A 88 -2.45 -1.23 -16.78
CA ALA A 88 -3.73 -0.90 -17.41
C ALA A 88 -3.95 0.62 -17.55
N ALA A 89 -3.51 1.41 -16.55
CA ALA A 89 -3.55 2.87 -16.59
C ALA A 89 -2.59 3.45 -17.64
N ALA A 90 -1.39 2.90 -17.76
CA ALA A 90 -0.43 3.29 -18.80
C ALA A 90 -0.94 2.97 -20.22
N ALA A 91 -1.57 1.80 -20.40
CA ALA A 91 -2.16 1.43 -21.69
C ALA A 91 -3.36 2.30 -22.08
N SER A 92 -4.20 2.68 -21.12
CA SER A 92 -5.35 3.58 -21.35
C SER A 92 -4.92 5.04 -21.56
N ALA A 93 -3.89 5.51 -20.85
CA ALA A 93 -3.28 6.82 -21.11
C ALA A 93 -2.63 6.90 -22.52
N ALA A 94 -1.96 5.83 -22.96
CA ALA A 94 -1.39 5.76 -24.31
C ALA A 94 -2.46 5.72 -25.41
N GLN A 95 -3.63 5.12 -25.16
CA GLN A 95 -4.76 5.12 -26.10
C GLN A 95 -5.46 6.48 -26.18
N MET A 96 -5.60 7.22 -25.08
CA MET A 96 -6.16 8.59 -25.10
C MET A 96 -5.20 9.60 -25.75
N ALA A 97 -3.88 9.39 -25.66
CA ALA A 97 -2.88 10.18 -26.37
C ALA A 97 -2.85 9.91 -27.89
N ALA A 98 -3.33 8.75 -28.34
CA ALA A 98 -3.40 8.38 -29.75
C ALA A 98 -4.71 8.81 -30.44
N ASP A 99 -5.81 9.00 -29.68
CA ASP A 99 -7.11 9.47 -30.19
C ASP A 99 -7.22 11.02 -30.21
N SER A 100 -6.37 11.71 -29.44
CA SER A 100 -6.27 13.17 -29.47
C SER A 100 -5.41 13.63 -30.66
N GLY A 101 -5.93 13.39 -31.86
CA GLY A 101 -5.43 13.97 -33.09
C GLY A 101 -5.36 15.52 -32.99
N SER A 102 -4.26 16.05 -33.52
CA SER A 102 -3.95 17.46 -33.68
C SER A 102 -5.14 18.39 -33.97
N PRO A 103 -5.24 19.56 -33.31
CA PRO A 103 -5.73 20.75 -33.97
C PRO A 103 -4.52 21.52 -34.49
N GLN A 104 -4.34 21.47 -35.80
CA GLN A 104 -3.52 22.40 -36.56
C GLN A 104 -4.04 23.83 -36.31
N ALA A 105 -3.25 24.69 -35.69
CA ALA A 105 -3.55 26.12 -35.56
C ALA A 105 -2.69 26.94 -36.56
N PRO A 106 -3.27 27.97 -37.22
CA PRO A 106 -2.64 28.68 -38.33
C PRO A 106 -1.51 29.64 -37.91
N PRO A 107 -0.62 30.06 -38.82
CA PRO A 107 0.46 30.99 -38.50
C PRO A 107 -0.06 32.44 -38.51
N GLY A 108 0.17 33.20 -37.43
CA GLY A 108 -0.31 34.58 -37.42
C GLY A 108 0.11 35.46 -36.25
N ARG A 109 1.17 36.24 -36.50
CA ARG A 109 1.46 37.60 -35.97
C ARG A 109 1.94 37.75 -34.51
N ARG A 110 3.24 38.01 -34.42
CA ARG A 110 3.93 38.71 -33.33
C ARG A 110 3.39 40.15 -33.17
N SER A 111 3.11 40.54 -31.93
CA SER A 111 3.24 41.92 -31.44
C SER A 111 3.46 41.88 -29.91
N PRO A 112 4.36 42.70 -29.35
CA PRO A 112 4.79 42.60 -27.96
C PRO A 112 3.93 43.49 -27.03
N ASP A 113 4.06 43.23 -25.73
CA ASP A 113 3.55 44.02 -24.60
C ASP A 113 2.08 43.78 -24.21
N ARG A 114 1.85 42.65 -23.54
CA ARG A 114 0.79 42.54 -22.54
C ARG A 114 1.41 42.03 -21.25
N ARG A 115 1.53 42.95 -20.29
CA ARG A 115 1.72 42.66 -18.85
C ARG A 115 0.89 41.44 -18.45
N PRO A 116 1.44 40.49 -17.68
CA PRO A 116 0.65 39.36 -17.20
C PRO A 116 -0.40 39.91 -16.22
N LEU A 117 -1.66 39.91 -16.68
CA LEU A 117 -2.82 40.08 -15.82
C LEU A 117 -2.86 38.86 -14.89
N LYS A 118 -2.54 39.09 -13.61
CA LYS A 118 -2.77 38.14 -12.53
C LYS A 118 -4.22 37.63 -12.63
N PRO A 119 -4.46 36.32 -12.81
CA PRO A 119 -5.80 35.78 -12.70
C PRO A 119 -6.29 36.03 -11.27
N ARG A 120 -7.47 36.65 -11.16
CA ARG A 120 -8.18 36.86 -9.91
C ARG A 120 -8.45 35.48 -9.27
N PRO A 121 -8.11 35.27 -7.98
CA PRO A 121 -8.36 33.99 -7.33
C PRO A 121 -9.87 33.73 -7.30
N THR A 122 -10.29 32.63 -7.93
CA THR A 122 -11.66 32.14 -7.84
C THR A 122 -11.82 31.49 -6.48
N ALA A 123 -12.30 32.27 -5.51
CA ALA A 123 -12.64 31.79 -4.17
C ALA A 123 -13.69 30.68 -4.27
N GLY A 124 -13.25 29.43 -4.21
CA GLY A 124 -14.15 28.28 -4.25
C GLY A 124 -13.46 26.93 -4.06
N ASP A 125 -12.24 26.77 -4.59
CA ASP A 125 -11.56 25.47 -4.51
C ASP A 125 -10.08 25.62 -4.10
N PRO A 126 -9.74 25.34 -2.82
CA PRO A 126 -8.37 25.45 -2.34
C PRO A 126 -7.41 24.51 -3.08
N ARG A 127 -7.92 23.46 -3.75
CA ARG A 127 -7.07 22.55 -4.56
C ARG A 127 -6.60 23.22 -5.84
N GLN A 128 -7.41 24.08 -6.45
CA GLN A 128 -7.04 24.81 -7.67
C GLN A 128 -6.00 25.89 -7.38
N ASP A 129 -6.13 26.55 -6.22
CA ASP A 129 -5.14 27.53 -5.75
C ASP A 129 -3.78 26.86 -5.52
N LEU A 130 -3.75 25.68 -4.89
CA LEU A 130 -2.53 24.90 -4.69
C LEU A 130 -1.91 24.42 -6.01
N TYR A 131 -2.72 23.98 -6.97
CA TYR A 131 -2.24 23.55 -8.28
C TYR A 131 -1.64 24.71 -9.08
N THR A 132 -2.25 25.90 -8.97
CA THR A 132 -1.74 27.12 -9.63
C THR A 132 -0.46 27.60 -8.98
N ALA A 133 -0.37 27.58 -7.65
CA ALA A 133 0.85 27.92 -6.92
C ALA A 133 2.01 26.96 -7.25
N PHE A 134 1.74 25.66 -7.35
CA PHE A 134 2.74 24.66 -7.75
C PHE A 134 3.25 24.88 -9.18
N GLN A 135 2.36 25.23 -10.12
CA GLN A 135 2.78 25.58 -11.47
C GLN A 135 3.66 26.83 -11.51
N GLN A 136 3.35 27.85 -10.70
CA GLN A 136 4.18 29.05 -10.62
C GLN A 136 5.58 28.76 -10.06
N LEU A 137 5.68 27.91 -9.03
CA LEU A 137 6.98 27.51 -8.46
C LEU A 137 7.87 26.81 -9.50
N LEU A 138 7.31 25.89 -10.29
CA LEU A 138 8.07 25.20 -11.35
C LEU A 138 8.63 26.16 -12.41
N LEU A 139 7.91 27.24 -12.70
CA LEU A 139 8.31 28.24 -13.71
C LEU A 139 9.32 29.26 -13.15
N GLU A 140 9.38 29.48 -11.83
CA GLU A 140 10.35 30.38 -11.19
C GLU A 140 11.76 29.76 -11.07
N ASP A 141 11.88 28.44 -11.09
CA ASP A 141 13.17 27.72 -10.96
C ASP A 141 13.94 27.54 -12.29
N GLU A 142 13.42 28.05 -13.42
CA GLU A 142 14.04 27.93 -14.76
C GLU A 142 14.83 29.18 -15.24
N ASP A 143 15.04 30.20 -14.38
CA ASP A 143 15.89 31.39 -14.66
C ASP A 143 17.24 31.38 -13.88
#